data_AF-A0A1C5M5C8-F1
#
_entry.id   AF-A0A1C5M5C8-F1
#
_cell.length_a   1.000
_cell.length_b   1.000
_cell.length_c   1.000
_cell.angle_alpha   90.00
_cell.angle_beta   90.00
_cell.angle_gamma   90.00
#
_symmetry.space_group_name_H-M   'P 1'
#
loop_
_entity.id
_entity.type
_entity.pdbx_description
1 polymer ?
#
loop_
_entity_poly.entity_id
_entity_poly.type
_entity_poly.pdbx_seq_one_letter_code
_entity_poly.pdbx_strand_id
1 'polypeptide(L)' 'MMGYCIRNIGAHVEVFDRQGRFLFSADTAQEAEQELREMTEEEAA' A
#
# COMPACT_ATOMS: atom_id res chain seq x y z
N MET A 1 4.05 -6.56 13.61
CA MET A 1 4.71 -5.99 12.42
C MET A 1 3.67 -5.97 11.31
N MET A 2 3.14 -4.77 11.03
CA MET A 2 2.13 -4.55 9.99
C MET A 2 2.87 -4.56 8.66
N GLY A 3 3.05 -5.76 8.10
CA GLY A 3 3.69 -5.92 6.80
C GLY A 3 2.67 -5.70 5.69
N TYR A 4 3.05 -4.91 4.70
CA TYR A 4 2.32 -4.72 3.45
C TYR A 4 3.19 -5.17 2.28
N CYS A 5 2.54 -5.63 1.22
CA CYS A 5 3.18 -6.06 -0.01
C CYS A 5 2.75 -5.13 -1.14
N ILE A 6 3.71 -4.44 -1.75
CA ILE A 6 3.48 -3.64 -2.96
C ILE A 6 3.86 -4.50 -4.16
N ARG A 7 2.96 -4.62 -5.14
CA ARG A 7 3.15 -5.41 -6.35
C ARG A 7 2.98 -4.54 -7.59
N ASN A 8 3.99 -4.51 -8.45
CA ASN A 8 3.90 -3.79 -9.72
C ASN A 8 3.23 -4.68 -10.78
N ILE A 9 2.17 -4.19 -11.42
CA ILE A 9 1.43 -4.89 -12.48
C ILE A 9 1.54 -4.18 -13.83
N GLY A 10 2.65 -3.47 -14.04
CA GLY A 10 3.01 -2.84 -15.30
C GLY A 10 2.54 -1.40 -15.41
N ALA A 11 1.22 -1.17 -15.42
CA ALA A 11 0.66 0.18 -15.54
C ALA A 11 0.60 0.93 -14.20
N HIS A 12 0.38 0.20 -13.11
CA HIS A 12 0.26 0.73 -11.76
C HIS A 12 0.77 -0.29 -10.73
N VAL A 13 0.76 0.08 -9.46
CA VAL A 13 1.08 -0.80 -8.34
C VAL A 13 -0.16 -1.10 -7.51
N GLU A 14 -0.21 -2.28 -6.93
CA GLU A 14 -1.26 -2.73 -6.01
C GLU A 14 -0.64 -3.01 -4.65
N VAL A 15 -1.35 -2.62 -3.59
CA VAL A 15 -0.93 -2.79 -2.21
C VAL A 15 -1.82 -3.82 -1.53
N PHE A 16 -1.19 -4.78 -0.87
CA PHE A 16 -1.85 -5.87 -0.14
C PHE A 16 -1.45 -5.86 1.34
N ASP A 17 -2.38 -6.25 2.21
CA ASP A 17 -2.06 -6.51 3.62
C ASP A 17 -1.26 -7.83 3.79
N ARG A 18 -0.81 -8.12 5.01
CA ARG A 18 -0.10 -9.37 5.32
C ARG A 18 -0.90 -10.66 5.03
N GLN A 19 -2.22 -10.56 4.94
CA GLN A 19 -3.13 -11.67 4.64
C GLN A 19 -3.37 -11.80 3.12
N GLY A 20 -2.74 -10.95 2.30
CA GLY A 20 -2.94 -10.91 0.85
C GLY A 20 -4.26 -10.26 0.46
N ARG A 21 -4.91 -9.50 1.35
CA ARG A 21 -6.12 -8.75 1.02
C ARG A 21 -5.71 -7.47 0.31
N PHE A 22 -6.35 -7.20 -0.82
CA PHE A 22 -6.18 -5.96 -1.55
C PHE A 22 -6.61 -4.79 -0.66
N LEU A 23 -5.71 -3.81 -0.50
CA LEU A 23 -6.01 -2.56 0.19
C LEU A 23 -6.40 -1.50 -0.85
N PHE A 24 -5.47 -1.17 -1.74
CA PHE A 24 -5.67 -0.15 -2.77
C PHE A 24 -4.64 -0.29 -3.90
N SER A 25 -4.83 0.48 -4.98
CA SER A 25 -3.92 0.59 -6.12
C SER A 25 -3.50 2.03 -6.32
N ALA A 26 -2.27 2.25 -6.79
CA ALA A 26 -1.75 3.58 -7.11
C ALA A 26 -0.94 3.54 -8.40
N ASP A 27 -0.92 4.63 -9.17
CA ASP A 27 -0.21 4.65 -10.46
C ASP A 27 1.30 4.49 -10.29
N THR A 28 1.87 5.03 -9.21
CA THR A 28 3.29 4.90 -8.89
C THR A 28 3.55 4.32 -7.51
N ALA A 29 4.74 3.72 -7.33
CA ALA A 29 5.17 3.26 -6.01
C ALA A 29 5.24 4.40 -4.98
N GLN A 30 5.54 5.62 -5.43
CA GLN A 30 5.62 6.81 -4.57
C GLN A 30 4.25 7.19 -4.01
N GLU A 31 3.21 7.19 -4.84
CA GLU A 31 1.84 7.39 -4.39
C GLU A 31 1.42 6.26 -3.43
N ALA A 32 1.77 5.02 -3.74
CA ALA A 32 1.47 3.89 -2.84
C ALA A 32 2.15 4.01 -1.48
N GLU A 33 3.39 4.46 -1.42
CA GLU A 33 4.12 4.69 -0.17
C GLU A 33 3.55 5.88 0.62
N GLN A 34 3.08 6.93 -0.05
CA GLN A 34 2.49 8.10 0.60
C GLN A 34 1.16 7.74 1.25
N GLU A 35 0.26 7.09 0.52
CA GLU A 35 -1.00 6.55 1.02
C GLU A 35 -0.77 5.54 2.16
N LEU A 36 0.20 4.64 2.03
CA LEU A 36 0.58 3.71 3.10
C LEU A 36 1.04 4.45 4.36
N ARG A 37 1.82 5.52 4.20
CA ARG A 37 2.31 6.33 5.31
C ARG A 37 1.15 7.03 6.01
N GLU A 38 0.27 7.67 5.26
CA GLU A 38 -0.93 8.34 5.79
C GLU A 38 -1.84 7.34 6.53
N MET A 39 -2.09 6.15 5.98
CA MET A 39 -2.85 5.09 6.65
C MET A 39 -2.19 4.62 7.95
N THR A 40 -0.86 4.48 7.96
CA THR A 40 -0.14 4.07 9.18
C THR A 40 -0.09 5.16 10.24
N GLU A 41 -0.08 6.44 9.82
CA GLU A 41 -0.12 7.58 10.72
C GLU A 41 -1.54 7.78 11.29
N GLU A 42 -2.60 7.50 10.50
CA GLU A 42 -3.99 7.52 10.98
C GLU A 42 -4.29 6.39 11.98
N GLU A 43 -3.85 5.15 11.73
CA GLU A 43 -4.04 4.05 12.70
C GLU A 43 -3.25 4.25 14.01
N ALA A 44 -2.19 5.06 13.99
CA ALA A 44 -1.36 5.33 15.16
C ALA A 44 -1.83 6.52 16.01
N ALA A 45 -2.79 7.31 15.52
CA ALA A 45 -3.35 8.50 16.20
C ALA A 45 -4.56 8.15 17.07
#